data_AF-A0A0M8KL46-F1
#
_entry.id   AF-A0A0M8KL46-F1
#
_cell.length_a   1.000
_cell.length_b   1.000
_cell.length_c   1.000
_cell.angle_alpha   90.00
_cell.angle_beta   90.00
_cell.angle_gamma   90.00
#
_symmetry.space_group_name_H-M   'P 1'
#
loop_
_entity.id
_entity.type
_entity.pdbx_description
1 polymer ?
#
loop_
_entity_poly.entity_id
_entity_poly.type
_entity_poly.pdbx_seq_one_letter_code
_entity_poly.pdbx_strand_id
1 'polypeptide(L)'
;MNSIMRKTVRGTATGLGALALIAGASACGAIGDLAGGGEGGDDPSAEQPAEEGGESEGGESEGAGSEGAEGSESEGSEGESESTEGDDAAGGSEGEPVSEEDLTAAGDRAFEFVKAAASGDAEGTCALALDPTTGSGMSGSSAESCVAGYEESAEEEGTAFDPSIADALDRSMVETSDNGDGTVAVSFMGEDAGISMVQGDDGKWYVNSAELI
;
A
#
# COMPACT_ATOMS: atom_id res chain seq x y z
N MET A 1 -6.72 42.08 -25.91
CA MET A 1 -7.30 42.63 -24.65
C MET A 1 -6.70 41.82 -23.53
N ASN A 2 -5.86 42.47 -22.72
CA ASN A 2 -5.16 41.87 -21.58
C ASN A 2 -6.17 41.54 -20.47
N SER A 3 -6.12 40.32 -19.93
CA SER A 3 -6.67 40.04 -18.61
C SER A 3 -5.61 39.35 -17.77
N ILE A 4 -4.89 40.19 -17.01
CA ILE A 4 -3.92 39.83 -15.99
C ILE A 4 -4.71 39.64 -14.70
N MET A 5 -4.94 38.41 -14.26
CA MET A 5 -5.52 38.16 -12.93
C MET A 5 -4.42 38.22 -11.88
N ARG A 6 -4.60 39.14 -10.93
CA ARG A 6 -3.66 39.45 -9.86
C ARG A 6 -3.92 38.56 -8.63
N LYS A 7 -2.83 37.94 -8.15
CA LYS A 7 -2.50 37.50 -6.79
C LYS A 7 -3.57 37.69 -5.70
N THR A 8 -3.89 36.60 -5.02
CA THR A 8 -4.28 36.62 -3.59
C THR A 8 -3.37 35.65 -2.84
N VAL A 9 -2.25 36.17 -2.32
CA VAL A 9 -1.43 35.49 -1.31
C VAL A 9 -2.02 35.84 0.05
N ARG A 10 -2.57 34.84 0.76
CA ARG A 10 -2.91 34.95 2.18
C ARG A 10 -1.95 34.05 2.94
N GLY A 11 -0.94 34.66 3.55
CA GLY A 11 -0.09 34.01 4.53
C GLY A 11 -0.75 33.97 5.90
N THR A 12 -0.55 32.86 6.60
CA THR A 12 -0.74 32.68 8.05
C THR A 12 0.31 31.64 8.47
N ALA A 13 1.43 32.08 9.04
CA ALA A 13 1.65 32.26 10.48
C ALA A 13 2.39 31.02 11.05
N THR A 14 3.69 31.22 11.24
CA THR A 14 4.67 30.38 11.92
C THR A 14 4.19 29.90 13.29
N GLY A 15 4.00 28.60 13.46
CA GLY A 15 3.86 27.92 14.75
C GLY A 15 5.01 26.96 14.97
N LEU A 16 6.09 27.43 15.62
CA LEU A 16 7.15 26.56 16.14
C LEU A 16 6.60 25.74 17.31
N GLY A 17 6.11 24.53 17.01
CA GLY A 17 5.75 23.50 17.99
C GLY A 17 6.98 22.70 18.39
N ALA A 18 7.31 22.70 19.68
CA ALA A 18 8.49 22.09 20.23
C ALA A 18 8.52 20.56 20.11
N LEU A 19 9.67 20.03 19.72
CA LEU A 19 10.08 18.63 19.80
C LEU A 19 9.86 18.06 21.20
N ALA A 20 8.99 17.07 21.32
CA ALA A 20 8.97 16.14 22.45
C ALA A 20 9.50 14.79 21.96
N LEU A 21 10.83 14.62 22.03
CA LEU A 21 11.49 13.32 21.89
C LEU A 21 11.05 12.42 23.05
N ILE A 22 10.10 11.53 22.82
CA ILE A 22 9.84 10.40 23.72
C ILE A 22 10.80 9.28 23.30
N ALA A 23 11.90 9.19 24.04
CA ALA A 23 12.76 8.01 24.04
C ALA A 23 12.00 6.85 24.71
N GLY A 24 11.45 5.96 23.91
CA GLY A 24 10.79 4.72 24.35
C GLY A 24 11.62 3.49 24.01
N ALA A 25 12.82 3.37 24.58
CA ALA A 25 13.55 2.11 24.58
C ALA A 25 12.99 1.23 25.71
N SER A 26 12.02 0.38 25.39
CA SER A 26 11.64 -0.74 26.25
C SER A 26 11.71 -2.03 25.46
N ALA A 27 12.81 -2.74 25.71
CA ALA A 27 13.06 -4.10 25.31
C ALA A 27 11.93 -5.04 25.79
N CYS A 28 11.28 -5.76 24.87
CA CYS A 28 10.58 -6.99 25.20
C CYS A 28 11.54 -8.17 25.01
N GLY A 29 12.43 -8.31 25.99
CA GLY A 29 13.23 -9.51 26.24
C GLY A 29 12.98 -9.97 27.67
N ALA A 30 12.17 -11.03 27.79
CA ALA A 30 12.21 -12.07 28.81
C ALA A 30 12.81 -11.77 30.20
N ILE A 31 11.95 -11.49 31.19
CA ILE A 31 12.07 -11.91 32.60
C ILE A 31 10.61 -11.87 33.14
N GLY A 32 9.93 -12.97 33.46
CA GLY A 32 10.33 -13.97 34.43
C GLY A 32 9.82 -13.57 35.81
N ASP A 33 8.64 -14.11 36.17
CA ASP A 33 8.14 -14.33 37.53
C ASP A 33 7.67 -13.12 38.37
N LEU A 34 6.57 -13.34 39.11
CA LEU A 34 5.96 -12.53 40.18
C LEU A 34 4.79 -11.61 39.78
N ALA A 35 3.57 -12.15 39.74
CA ALA A 35 2.52 -11.82 40.72
C ALA A 35 1.14 -12.35 40.32
N GLY A 36 0.52 -13.07 41.26
CA GLY A 36 -0.90 -12.87 41.56
C GLY A 36 -1.88 -13.77 40.84
N GLY A 37 -2.29 -14.83 41.53
CA GLY A 37 -3.38 -15.69 41.09
C GLY A 37 -4.74 -15.01 41.10
N GLY A 38 -5.64 -15.59 40.31
CA GLY A 38 -7.07 -15.31 40.28
C GLY A 38 -7.79 -16.50 39.67
N GLU A 39 -8.16 -17.45 40.53
CA GLU A 39 -9.16 -18.50 40.24
C GLU A 39 -10.54 -17.88 39.98
N GLY A 40 -11.30 -18.51 39.07
CA GLY A 40 -12.73 -18.27 38.82
C GLY A 40 -12.98 -17.92 37.35
N GLY A 41 -13.56 -18.76 36.51
CA GLY A 41 -14.70 -19.65 36.73
C GLY A 41 -15.92 -19.02 36.07
N ASP A 42 -16.28 -19.51 34.87
CA ASP A 42 -17.62 -19.79 34.33
C ASP A 42 -17.58 -19.84 32.79
N ASP A 43 -17.59 -21.07 32.28
CA ASP A 43 -18.28 -21.47 31.05
C ASP A 43 -19.62 -22.04 31.55
N PRO A 44 -20.82 -21.74 30.98
CA PRO A 44 -21.09 -22.18 29.62
C PRO A 44 -22.12 -21.36 28.80
N SER A 45 -22.28 -21.82 27.56
CA SER A 45 -23.56 -21.82 26.80
C SER A 45 -23.74 -20.72 25.75
N ALA A 46 -23.62 -21.07 24.48
CA ALA A 46 -24.79 -21.23 23.60
C ALA A 46 -24.40 -21.86 22.26
N GLU A 47 -24.86 -23.08 22.03
CA GLU A 47 -25.04 -23.70 20.72
C GLU A 47 -26.17 -23.01 19.95
N GLN A 48 -26.05 -22.80 18.63
CA GLN A 48 -27.10 -22.87 17.59
C GLN A 48 -26.60 -22.36 16.22
N PRO A 49 -27.21 -22.74 15.08
CA PRO A 49 -27.25 -24.05 14.45
C PRO A 49 -26.66 -24.03 13.02
N ALA A 50 -26.56 -25.22 12.41
CA ALA A 50 -26.30 -25.41 10.98
C ALA A 50 -27.48 -24.95 10.11
N GLU A 51 -27.20 -24.32 8.97
CA GLU A 51 -28.13 -24.25 7.84
C GLU A 51 -27.51 -24.93 6.61
N GLU A 52 -28.30 -25.84 6.05
CA GLU A 52 -28.07 -26.58 4.83
C GLU A 52 -28.50 -25.78 3.59
N GLY A 53 -27.93 -26.15 2.44
CA GLY A 53 -28.71 -26.26 1.21
C GLY A 53 -28.75 -25.02 0.31
N GLY A 54 -28.04 -25.12 -0.81
CA GLY A 54 -28.10 -24.14 -1.89
C GLY A 54 -27.42 -24.64 -3.16
N GLU A 55 -27.87 -25.78 -3.66
CA GLU A 55 -27.60 -26.25 -5.02
C GLU A 55 -28.12 -25.21 -6.02
N SER A 56 -27.28 -24.73 -6.94
CA SER A 56 -27.78 -24.18 -8.21
C SER A 56 -26.80 -24.52 -9.33
N GLU A 57 -27.23 -25.50 -10.12
CA GLU A 57 -26.68 -25.87 -11.41
C GLU A 57 -26.97 -24.81 -12.47
N GLY A 58 -26.10 -24.74 -13.49
CA GLY A 58 -26.53 -24.55 -14.87
C GLY A 58 -26.49 -23.12 -15.41
N GLY A 59 -25.63 -22.91 -16.41
CA GLY A 59 -25.64 -21.70 -17.21
C GLY A 59 -24.53 -21.64 -18.26
N GLU A 60 -24.53 -22.58 -19.19
CA GLU A 60 -23.77 -22.49 -20.45
C GLU A 60 -24.19 -21.21 -21.20
N SER A 61 -23.23 -20.44 -21.73
CA SER A 61 -23.48 -19.65 -22.93
C SER A 61 -22.23 -19.57 -23.79
N GLU A 62 -22.34 -20.25 -24.93
CA GLU A 62 -21.47 -20.20 -26.08
C GLU A 62 -21.52 -18.84 -26.79
N GLY A 63 -20.51 -18.60 -27.64
CA GLY A 63 -20.63 -17.73 -28.82
C GLY A 63 -19.73 -16.49 -28.76
N ALA A 64 -18.49 -16.55 -29.26
CA ALA A 64 -18.11 -16.46 -30.67
C ALA A 64 -18.40 -15.09 -31.32
N GLY A 65 -17.31 -14.39 -31.69
CA GLY A 65 -17.34 -13.38 -32.74
C GLY A 65 -16.48 -12.16 -32.45
N SER A 66 -15.30 -12.06 -33.05
CA SER A 66 -15.18 -11.42 -34.37
C SER A 66 -13.72 -11.04 -34.63
N GLU A 67 -13.21 -11.57 -35.73
CA GLU A 67 -11.98 -11.19 -36.38
C GLU A 67 -12.09 -9.76 -36.93
N GLY A 68 -11.00 -8.99 -36.86
CA GLY A 68 -10.83 -7.69 -37.52
C GLY A 68 -9.91 -6.80 -36.68
N ALA A 69 -8.83 -6.21 -37.18
CA ALA A 69 -8.37 -6.05 -38.55
C ALA A 69 -6.87 -5.77 -38.50
N GLU A 70 -6.12 -6.43 -39.37
CA GLU A 70 -4.74 -6.06 -39.65
C GLU A 70 -4.74 -4.83 -40.56
N GLY A 71 -4.41 -3.67 -39.99
CA GLY A 71 -3.87 -2.50 -40.69
C GLY A 71 -2.60 -2.12 -39.92
N SER A 72 -1.42 -2.12 -40.54
CA SER A 72 -0.78 -0.90 -41.08
C SER A 72 -0.75 0.18 -39.97
N GLU A 73 0.38 0.76 -39.55
CA GLU A 73 1.14 1.79 -40.28
C GLU A 73 2.55 1.91 -39.68
N SER A 74 3.58 1.96 -40.54
CA SER A 74 4.44 3.14 -40.75
C SER A 74 5.66 3.22 -39.85
N GLU A 75 6.80 2.87 -40.44
CA GLU A 75 8.11 3.30 -40.00
C GLU A 75 8.23 4.82 -40.04
N GLY A 76 8.93 5.37 -39.05
CA GLY A 76 9.56 6.68 -39.13
C GLY A 76 8.91 7.78 -38.29
N SER A 77 9.51 8.09 -37.14
CA SER A 77 9.76 9.49 -36.78
C SER A 77 10.85 9.55 -35.70
N GLU A 78 12.09 9.75 -36.14
CA GLU A 78 13.16 10.29 -35.32
C GLU A 78 12.76 11.73 -34.95
N GLY A 79 12.28 11.90 -33.73
CA GLY A 79 11.99 13.19 -33.11
C GLY A 79 12.90 13.39 -31.91
N GLU A 80 14.07 13.98 -32.16
CA GLU A 80 14.80 14.75 -31.15
C GLU A 80 13.92 15.91 -30.64
N SER A 81 14.28 16.41 -29.45
CA SER A 81 13.83 17.66 -28.81
C SER A 81 12.56 17.51 -27.93
N GLU A 82 12.53 17.83 -26.64
CA GLU A 82 13.42 18.65 -25.79
C GLU A 82 13.37 18.18 -24.35
N SER A 83 14.54 18.20 -23.70
CA SER A 83 14.66 18.28 -22.25
C SER A 83 13.78 19.40 -21.71
N THR A 84 12.79 19.05 -20.90
CA THR A 84 12.28 19.94 -19.86
C THR A 84 12.84 19.45 -18.55
N GLU A 85 13.99 20.04 -18.18
CA GLU A 85 14.42 20.16 -16.79
C GLU A 85 13.31 20.93 -16.05
N GLY A 86 12.45 20.18 -15.37
CA GLY A 86 11.56 20.66 -14.31
C GLY A 86 11.88 19.83 -13.08
N ASP A 87 12.95 20.22 -12.40
CA ASP A 87 13.37 19.78 -11.08
C ASP A 87 12.30 20.22 -10.06
N ASP A 88 11.24 19.43 -9.91
CA ASP A 88 10.37 19.45 -8.73
C ASP A 88 10.77 18.25 -7.89
N ALA A 89 11.93 18.39 -7.26
CA ALA A 89 12.45 17.45 -6.29
C ALA A 89 11.43 17.26 -5.16
N ALA A 90 10.98 16.02 -5.04
CA ALA A 90 10.40 15.35 -3.88
C ALA A 90 10.67 16.11 -2.57
N GLY A 91 9.63 16.76 -2.09
CA GLY A 91 9.63 17.53 -0.86
C GLY A 91 8.19 17.81 -0.48
N GLY A 92 7.39 16.74 -0.37
CA GLY A 92 6.03 16.81 0.13
C GLY A 92 6.01 17.57 1.45
N SER A 93 5.63 18.84 1.38
CA SER A 93 5.29 19.61 2.57
C SER A 93 4.05 18.95 3.16
N GLU A 94 4.09 18.65 4.46
CA GLU A 94 2.94 18.15 5.21
C GLU A 94 1.66 18.92 4.81
N GLY A 95 0.72 18.22 4.16
CA GLY A 95 -0.59 18.75 3.77
C GLY A 95 -0.71 19.36 2.38
N GLU A 96 0.22 19.12 1.45
CA GLU A 96 0.02 19.44 0.03
C GLU A 96 -0.82 18.33 -0.65
N PRO A 97 -1.81 18.68 -1.50
CA PRO A 97 -2.68 17.67 -2.13
C PRO A 97 -1.88 16.81 -3.11
N VAL A 98 -2.14 15.50 -3.07
CA VAL A 98 -1.49 14.53 -3.96
C VAL A 98 -2.03 14.70 -5.39
N SER A 99 -1.14 14.73 -6.37
CA SER A 99 -1.50 14.89 -7.77
C SER A 99 -2.13 13.61 -8.36
N GLU A 100 -2.90 13.71 -9.44
CA GLU A 100 -3.49 12.53 -10.11
C GLU A 100 -2.42 11.58 -10.67
N GLU A 101 -1.28 12.11 -11.10
CA GLU A 101 -0.12 11.31 -11.53
C GLU A 101 0.49 10.54 -10.37
N ASP A 102 0.62 11.18 -9.21
CA ASP A 102 1.12 10.54 -8.00
C ASP A 102 0.17 9.47 -7.46
N LEU A 103 -1.14 9.72 -7.50
CA LEU A 103 -2.14 8.70 -7.15
C LEU A 103 -2.02 7.48 -8.06
N THR A 104 -1.84 7.69 -9.36
CA THR A 104 -1.65 6.59 -10.32
C THR A 104 -0.37 5.81 -9.99
N ALA A 105 0.75 6.51 -9.77
CA ALA A 105 2.03 5.91 -9.44
C ALA A 105 2.01 5.16 -8.10
N ALA A 106 1.35 5.73 -7.08
CA ALA A 106 1.11 5.08 -5.80
C ALA A 106 0.28 3.81 -6.00
N GLY A 107 -0.82 3.87 -6.76
CA GLY A 107 -1.65 2.69 -6.98
C GLY A 107 -0.95 1.59 -7.76
N ASP A 108 -0.07 1.92 -8.72
CA ASP A 108 0.77 0.94 -9.40
C ASP A 108 1.71 0.24 -8.41
N ARG A 109 2.23 1.00 -7.45
CA ARG A 109 3.14 0.48 -6.42
C ARG A 109 2.43 -0.32 -5.33
N ALA A 110 1.23 0.09 -4.93
CA ALA A 110 0.35 -0.67 -4.06
C ALA A 110 -0.05 -2.01 -4.68
N PHE A 111 -0.37 -2.02 -5.99
CA PHE A 111 -0.68 -3.24 -6.71
C PHE A 111 0.50 -4.22 -6.70
N GLU A 112 1.71 -3.74 -6.98
CA GLU A 112 2.92 -4.56 -6.90
C GLU A 112 3.14 -5.13 -5.50
N PHE A 113 2.86 -4.36 -4.45
CA PHE A 113 2.97 -4.81 -3.06
C PHE A 113 1.98 -5.93 -2.75
N VAL A 114 0.70 -5.75 -3.09
CA VAL A 114 -0.32 -6.76 -2.82
C VAL A 114 -0.11 -8.01 -3.67
N LYS A 115 0.37 -7.85 -4.90
CA LYS A 115 0.74 -8.99 -5.76
C LYS A 115 1.91 -9.78 -5.16
N ALA A 116 2.94 -9.10 -4.65
CA ALA A 116 4.06 -9.75 -3.98
C ALA A 116 3.59 -10.51 -2.73
N ALA A 117 2.78 -9.87 -1.88
CA ALA A 117 2.22 -10.49 -0.68
C ALA A 117 1.35 -11.72 -1.03
N ALA A 118 0.45 -11.59 -2.00
CA ALA A 118 -0.41 -12.67 -2.47
C ALA A 118 0.37 -13.84 -3.11
N SER A 119 1.55 -13.57 -3.65
CA SER A 119 2.45 -14.59 -4.22
C SER A 119 3.35 -15.24 -3.16
N GLY A 120 3.29 -14.79 -1.90
CA GLY A 120 4.25 -15.18 -0.86
C GLY A 120 5.67 -14.68 -1.11
N ASP A 121 5.84 -13.65 -1.94
CA ASP A 121 7.13 -13.03 -2.22
C ASP A 121 7.47 -12.03 -1.10
N ALA A 122 8.01 -12.57 0.00
CA ALA A 122 8.43 -11.80 1.15
C ALA A 122 9.49 -10.74 0.78
N GLU A 123 10.45 -11.09 -0.08
CA GLU A 123 11.51 -10.18 -0.51
C GLU A 123 10.93 -8.99 -1.30
N GLY A 124 10.04 -9.26 -2.26
CA GLY A 124 9.36 -8.23 -3.04
C GLY A 124 8.47 -7.33 -2.18
N THR A 125 7.72 -7.93 -1.26
CA THR A 125 6.84 -7.20 -0.31
C THR A 125 7.65 -6.27 0.57
N CYS A 126 8.73 -6.77 1.17
CA CYS A 126 9.60 -6.00 2.04
C CYS A 126 10.36 -4.89 1.30
N ALA A 127 10.77 -5.11 0.05
CA ALA A 127 11.42 -4.07 -0.76
C ALA A 127 10.49 -2.89 -1.11
N LEU A 128 9.17 -3.11 -1.03
CA LEU A 128 8.13 -2.10 -1.28
C LEU A 128 7.66 -1.40 -0.01
N ALA A 129 8.11 -1.84 1.16
CA ALA A 129 7.86 -1.18 2.43
C ALA A 129 8.90 -0.07 2.69
N LEU A 130 8.47 1.03 3.31
CA LEU A 130 9.36 2.14 3.67
C LEU A 130 10.24 1.74 4.87
N ASP A 131 11.54 2.02 4.78
CA ASP A 131 12.44 2.07 5.94
C ASP A 131 12.40 3.50 6.52
N PRO A 132 11.87 3.69 7.74
CA PRO A 132 11.76 5.02 8.34
C PRO A 132 13.11 5.65 8.71
N THR A 133 14.19 4.87 8.72
CA THR A 133 15.54 5.33 9.03
C THR A 133 16.21 5.98 7.82
N THR A 134 15.91 5.47 6.63
CA THR A 134 16.51 5.93 5.37
C THR A 134 15.57 6.76 4.52
N GLY A 135 14.26 6.71 4.80
CA GLY A 135 13.22 7.37 4.00
C GLY A 135 13.09 6.76 2.59
N SER A 136 13.53 5.52 2.39
CA SER A 136 13.47 4.80 1.12
C SER A 136 13.05 3.35 1.36
N GLY A 137 12.90 2.57 0.30
CA GLY A 137 12.55 1.14 0.41
C GLY A 137 13.54 0.36 1.28
N MET A 138 13.03 -0.59 2.08
CA MET A 138 13.87 -1.42 2.94
C MET A 138 14.95 -2.13 2.15
N SER A 139 16.15 -2.15 2.72
CA SER A 139 17.34 -2.75 2.11
C SER A 139 18.26 -3.32 3.19
N GLY A 140 19.09 -4.29 2.81
CA GLY A 140 20.06 -4.91 3.74
C GLY A 140 19.37 -5.51 4.96
N SER A 141 19.90 -5.26 6.15
CA SER A 141 19.44 -5.92 7.38
C SER A 141 18.00 -5.59 7.79
N SER A 142 17.46 -4.43 7.41
CA SER A 142 16.04 -4.11 7.61
C SER A 142 15.15 -5.01 6.74
N ALA A 143 15.53 -5.21 5.47
CA ALA A 143 14.82 -6.11 4.56
C ALA A 143 14.93 -7.57 5.02
N GLU A 144 16.11 -8.02 5.44
CA GLU A 144 16.31 -9.37 5.99
C GLU A 144 15.42 -9.62 7.21
N SER A 145 15.29 -8.63 8.09
CA SER A 145 14.43 -8.73 9.29
C SER A 145 12.94 -8.73 8.92
N CYS A 146 12.55 -7.93 7.92
CA CYS A 146 11.18 -7.91 7.41
C CYS A 146 10.80 -9.27 6.79
N VAL A 147 11.68 -9.85 5.96
CA VAL A 147 11.46 -11.16 5.34
C VAL A 147 11.31 -12.24 6.41
N ALA A 148 12.19 -12.25 7.40
CA ALA A 148 12.09 -13.22 8.51
C ALA A 148 10.77 -13.09 9.29
N GLY A 149 10.29 -11.87 9.53
CA GLY A 149 8.99 -11.65 10.18
C GLY A 149 7.79 -12.06 9.30
N TYR A 150 7.90 -11.87 7.99
CA TYR A 150 6.89 -12.30 7.03
C TYR A 150 6.79 -13.83 6.98
N GLU A 151 7.93 -14.52 6.92
CA GLU A 151 7.99 -15.99 6.94
C GLU A 151 7.42 -16.55 8.25
N GLU A 152 7.79 -15.98 9.41
CA GLU A 152 7.25 -16.38 10.71
C GLU A 152 5.72 -16.21 10.76
N SER A 153 5.21 -15.07 10.28
CA SER A 153 3.76 -14.80 10.24
C SER A 153 3.01 -15.76 9.33
N ALA A 154 3.58 -16.07 8.15
CA ALA A 154 3.01 -17.03 7.21
C ALA A 154 2.96 -18.45 7.79
N GLU A 155 3.95 -18.82 8.62
CA GLU A 155 3.97 -20.10 9.34
C GLU A 155 2.95 -20.17 10.50
N GLU A 156 2.75 -19.07 11.24
CA GLU A 156 1.82 -19.02 12.38
C GLU A 156 0.35 -18.99 11.95
N GLU A 157 -0.02 -18.15 10.98
CA GLU A 157 -1.43 -18.02 10.57
C GLU A 157 -1.90 -19.18 9.68
N GLY A 158 -0.98 -20.00 9.17
CA GLY A 158 -1.30 -21.08 8.21
C GLY A 158 -1.93 -20.55 6.92
N THR A 159 -1.95 -19.23 6.74
CA THR A 159 -2.42 -18.50 5.58
C THR A 159 -1.30 -18.56 4.55
N ALA A 160 -1.15 -19.73 3.94
CA ALA A 160 -0.65 -19.77 2.58
C ALA A 160 -1.66 -18.96 1.76
N PHE A 161 -1.36 -17.67 1.51
CA PHE A 161 -2.06 -16.89 0.51
C PHE A 161 -2.22 -17.78 -0.71
N ASP A 162 -3.48 -18.03 -1.11
CA ASP A 162 -3.72 -18.95 -2.21
C ASP A 162 -3.10 -18.30 -3.45
N PRO A 163 -2.09 -18.94 -4.10
CA PRO A 163 -1.40 -18.34 -5.23
C PRO A 163 -2.35 -18.07 -6.41
N SER A 164 -3.53 -18.71 -6.44
CA SER A 164 -4.58 -18.43 -7.42
C SER A 164 -5.19 -17.04 -7.23
N ILE A 165 -5.12 -16.44 -6.03
CA ILE A 165 -5.55 -15.07 -5.78
C ILE A 165 -4.57 -14.08 -6.42
N ALA A 166 -3.26 -14.37 -6.41
CA ALA A 166 -2.27 -13.52 -7.08
C ALA A 166 -2.50 -13.42 -8.59
N ASP A 167 -2.92 -14.51 -9.24
CA ASP A 167 -3.29 -14.53 -10.66
C ASP A 167 -4.63 -13.82 -10.94
N ALA A 168 -5.54 -13.77 -9.95
CA ALA A 168 -6.84 -13.12 -10.08
C ALA A 168 -6.79 -11.61 -9.80
N LEU A 169 -5.71 -11.11 -9.17
CA LEU A 169 -5.53 -9.69 -8.87
C LEU A 169 -5.20 -8.91 -10.15
N ASP A 170 -6.03 -7.92 -10.44
CA ASP A 170 -5.82 -6.97 -11.52
C ASP A 170 -5.58 -5.56 -10.96
N ARG A 171 -4.78 -4.77 -11.66
CA ARG A 171 -4.47 -3.38 -11.27
C ARG A 171 -5.73 -2.52 -11.14
N SER A 172 -6.77 -2.81 -11.93
CA SER A 172 -8.07 -2.11 -11.85
C SER A 172 -8.84 -2.35 -10.55
N MET A 173 -8.47 -3.37 -9.76
CA MET A 173 -9.07 -3.62 -8.44
C MET A 173 -8.48 -2.70 -7.36
N VAL A 174 -7.36 -2.04 -7.65
CA VAL A 174 -6.67 -1.14 -6.72
C VAL A 174 -7.08 0.29 -7.01
N GLU A 175 -7.69 0.91 -6.01
CA GLU A 175 -8.06 2.31 -6.04
C GLU A 175 -7.20 3.06 -5.02
N THR A 176 -6.87 4.31 -5.35
CA THR A 176 -6.05 5.17 -4.50
C THR A 176 -6.72 6.51 -4.32
N SER A 177 -6.70 7.03 -3.10
CA SER A 177 -7.24 8.34 -2.75
C SER A 177 -6.25 9.13 -1.92
N ASP A 178 -6.21 10.44 -2.13
CA ASP A 178 -5.47 11.37 -1.27
C ASP A 178 -6.13 11.46 0.12
N ASN A 179 -5.35 11.28 1.18
CA ASN A 179 -5.81 11.49 2.57
C ASN A 179 -5.80 12.96 2.99
N GLY A 180 -5.10 13.82 2.25
CA GLY A 180 -4.95 15.25 2.53
C GLY A 180 -3.82 15.60 3.50
N ASP A 181 -3.02 14.61 3.91
CA ASP A 181 -1.80 14.78 4.71
C ASP A 181 -0.51 14.52 3.93
N GLY A 182 -0.63 14.24 2.62
CA GLY A 182 0.49 13.85 1.76
C GLY A 182 0.68 12.33 1.63
N THR A 183 -0.17 11.53 2.28
CA THR A 183 -0.27 10.08 2.06
C THR A 183 -1.42 9.72 1.14
N VAL A 184 -1.33 8.51 0.59
CA VAL A 184 -2.34 7.93 -0.29
C VAL A 184 -2.96 6.71 0.40
N ALA A 185 -4.27 6.72 0.62
CA ALA A 185 -5.01 5.54 1.05
C ALA A 185 -5.19 4.57 -0.14
N VAL A 186 -5.06 3.28 0.15
CA VAL A 186 -5.29 2.21 -0.82
C VAL A 186 -6.59 1.48 -0.48
N SER A 187 -7.43 1.32 -1.48
CA SER A 187 -8.65 0.51 -1.40
C SER A 187 -8.60 -0.61 -2.42
N PHE A 188 -9.13 -1.77 -2.05
CA PHE A 188 -9.25 -2.95 -2.92
C PHE A 188 -10.73 -3.27 -3.11
N MET A 189 -11.18 -3.30 -4.36
CA MET A 189 -12.57 -3.60 -4.72
C MET A 189 -13.59 -2.68 -4.00
N GLY A 190 -13.21 -1.42 -3.75
CA GLY A 190 -14.01 -0.44 -3.02
C GLY A 190 -14.01 -0.60 -1.49
N GLU A 191 -13.26 -1.55 -0.94
CA GLU A 191 -13.04 -1.70 0.50
C GLU A 191 -11.68 -1.11 0.89
N ASP A 192 -11.62 -0.45 2.04
CA ASP A 192 -10.37 0.09 2.57
C ASP A 192 -9.42 -1.07 2.94
N ALA A 193 -8.20 -1.04 2.40
CA ALA A 193 -7.24 -2.11 2.64
C ALA A 193 -6.48 -1.95 3.95
N GLY A 194 -6.69 -0.84 4.67
CA GLY A 194 -5.88 -0.47 5.84
C GLY A 194 -4.42 -0.16 5.49
N ILE A 195 -4.12 0.09 4.22
CA ILE A 195 -2.77 0.36 3.72
C ILE A 195 -2.69 1.82 3.28
N SER A 196 -1.75 2.55 3.83
CA SER A 196 -1.36 3.87 3.34
C SER A 196 -0.01 3.81 2.62
N MET A 197 0.12 4.61 1.57
CA MET A 197 1.36 4.83 0.85
C MET A 197 1.93 6.21 1.15
N VAL A 198 3.25 6.28 1.21
CA VAL A 198 4.01 7.50 1.45
C VAL A 198 5.14 7.59 0.44
N GLN A 199 5.44 8.80 -0.03
CA GLN A 199 6.55 9.04 -0.93
C GLN A 199 7.86 9.09 -0.12
N GLY A 200 8.85 8.30 -0.54
CA GLY A 200 10.19 8.31 0.01
C GLY A 200 11.04 9.48 -0.51
N ASP A 201 12.21 9.67 0.08
CA ASP A 201 13.21 10.68 -0.29
C ASP A 201 13.73 10.49 -1.73
N ASP A 202 13.60 9.29 -2.29
CA ASP A 202 13.95 8.97 -3.68
C ASP A 202 12.80 9.22 -4.67
N GLY A 203 11.70 9.81 -4.22
CA GLY A 203 10.52 10.14 -5.02
C GLY A 203 9.61 8.95 -5.34
N LYS A 204 9.90 7.75 -4.81
CA LYS A 204 9.06 6.56 -5.03
C LYS A 204 8.03 6.39 -3.93
N TRP A 205 6.91 5.78 -4.25
CA TRP A 205 5.86 5.42 -3.28
C TRP A 205 6.19 4.11 -2.58
N TYR A 206 6.03 4.07 -1.27
CA TYR A 206 6.25 2.91 -0.42
C TYR A 206 5.08 2.69 0.52
N VAL A 207 4.85 1.44 0.90
CA VAL A 207 3.87 1.13 1.95
C VAL A 207 4.40 1.63 3.28
N ASN A 208 3.54 2.34 4.02
CA ASN A 208 3.86 2.82 5.34
C ASN A 208 3.91 1.64 6.32
N SER A 209 5.12 1.16 6.58
CA SER A 209 5.37 0.02 7.46
C SER A 209 4.98 0.28 8.91
N ALA A 210 4.81 1.54 9.33
CA ALA A 210 4.37 1.88 10.68
C ALA A 210 2.91 1.51 10.97
N GLU A 211 2.10 1.26 9.94
CA GLU A 211 0.69 0.83 10.09
C GLU A 211 0.52 -0.69 9.92
N LEU A 212 1.58 -1.42 9.55
CA LEU A 212 1.55 -2.87 9.36
C LEU A 212 1.89 -3.67 10.63
N ILE A 213 2.27 -3.00 11.72
CA ILE A 213 2.66 -3.56 13.04
C ILE A 213 1.73 -3.08 14.14
#